data_AF-A0A9P8QFD0-F1
#
_entry.id   AF-A0A9P8QFD0-F1
#
_cell.length_a   1.000
_cell.length_b   1.000
_cell.length_c   1.000
_cell.angle_alpha   90.00
_cell.angle_beta   90.00
_cell.angle_gamma   90.00
#
_symmetry.space_group_name_H-M   'P 1'
#
loop_
_entity.id
_entity.type
_entity.pdbx_description
1 polymer ?
#
loop_
_entity_poly.entity_id
_entity_poly.type
_entity_poly.pdbx_seq_one_letter_code
_entity_poly.pdbx_strand_id
1 'polypeptide(L)'
;MVLKTYDVSNIEAITTEPLTPESFSKFGDIISADHQIQDNDSSSANYGTAIKIHKVSRITNNFQDAPSKSTATANFNIFRCSPPNHLMKKVDSKLVYSSKVLERHPFSSQAFIPMGCDKSKCAYVVICAESGEGTWHAPMISLVENLDFAVMIHENGVAEEDCQECYFEPNFVINIE
;
A
#
# COMPACT_ATOMS: atom_id res chain seq x y z
N MET A 1 13.56 0.78 -10.74
CA MET A 1 14.43 -0.18 -11.48
C MET A 1 13.80 -1.58 -11.44
N VAL A 2 13.77 -2.31 -12.56
CA VAL A 2 13.29 -3.70 -12.57
C VAL A 2 14.37 -4.66 -12.07
N LEU A 3 14.11 -5.38 -10.99
CA LEU A 3 15.06 -6.30 -10.37
C LEU A 3 14.94 -7.73 -10.92
N LYS A 4 13.71 -8.19 -11.16
CA LYS A 4 13.44 -9.58 -11.53
C LYS A 4 12.06 -9.76 -12.15
N THR A 5 11.93 -10.78 -13.01
CA THR A 5 10.65 -11.35 -13.43
C THR A 5 10.53 -12.76 -12.85
N TYR A 6 9.39 -13.07 -12.24
CA TYR A 6 9.09 -14.36 -11.62
C TYR A 6 8.13 -15.16 -12.50
N ASP A 7 8.42 -16.45 -12.69
CA ASP A 7 7.46 -17.39 -13.25
C ASP A 7 6.48 -17.83 -12.16
N VAL A 8 5.20 -17.53 -12.37
CA VAL A 8 4.12 -17.84 -11.44
C VAL A 8 3.09 -18.80 -12.03
N SER A 9 3.42 -19.48 -13.14
CA SER A 9 2.51 -20.39 -13.86
C SER A 9 1.96 -21.52 -13.01
N ASN A 10 2.69 -21.94 -11.97
CA ASN A 10 2.33 -23.02 -11.05
C ASN A 10 1.92 -22.52 -9.65
N ILE A 11 1.69 -21.22 -9.47
CA ILE A 11 1.25 -20.67 -8.18
C ILE A 11 -0.26 -20.48 -8.22
N GLU A 12 -0.94 -20.99 -7.20
CA GLU A 12 -2.39 -20.83 -7.06
C GLU A 12 -2.77 -19.38 -6.84
N ALA A 13 -3.96 -19.01 -7.36
CA ALA A 13 -4.53 -17.70 -7.12
C ALA A 13 -4.83 -17.50 -5.64
N ILE A 14 -4.65 -16.28 -5.15
CA ILE A 14 -5.04 -15.89 -3.78
C ILE A 14 -6.35 -15.12 -3.81
N THR A 15 -7.02 -15.07 -2.66
CA THR A 15 -8.26 -14.32 -2.47
C THR A 15 -8.03 -13.20 -1.47
N THR A 16 -8.61 -12.02 -1.74
CA THR A 16 -8.56 -10.89 -0.81
C THR A 16 -9.32 -11.18 0.47
N GLU A 17 -8.84 -10.62 1.57
CA GLU A 17 -9.51 -10.65 2.87
C GLU A 17 -9.69 -9.23 3.43
N PRO A 18 -10.59 -9.02 4.40
CA PRO A 18 -10.75 -7.72 5.04
C PRO A 18 -9.44 -7.19 5.64
N LEU A 19 -9.16 -5.91 5.40
CA LEU A 19 -7.97 -5.24 5.89
C LEU A 19 -8.13 -4.92 7.38
N THR A 20 -7.30 -5.56 8.22
CA THR A 20 -7.26 -5.36 9.68
C THR A 20 -5.81 -5.15 10.12
N PRO A 21 -5.55 -4.53 11.29
CA PRO A 21 -4.19 -4.45 11.82
C PRO A 21 -3.51 -5.82 11.94
N GLU A 22 -4.27 -6.85 12.35
CA GLU A 22 -3.73 -8.20 12.56
C GLU A 22 -3.32 -8.85 11.23
N SER A 23 -4.22 -8.82 10.23
CA SER A 23 -3.94 -9.40 8.91
C SER A 23 -2.82 -8.67 8.18
N PHE A 24 -2.62 -7.38 8.44
CA PHE A 24 -1.61 -6.56 7.77
C PHE A 24 -0.27 -6.43 8.51
N SER A 25 -0.19 -6.88 9.76
CA SER A 25 0.94 -6.63 10.69
C SER A 25 2.33 -7.02 10.17
N LYS A 26 2.41 -7.99 9.24
CA LYS A 26 3.68 -8.41 8.62
C LYS A 26 4.18 -7.45 7.54
N PHE A 27 3.29 -6.65 6.97
CA PHE A 27 3.55 -5.82 5.80
C PHE A 27 3.70 -4.34 6.18
N GLY A 28 3.01 -3.91 7.23
CA GLY A 28 3.04 -2.53 7.71
C GLY A 28 2.01 -2.29 8.81
N ASP A 29 1.61 -1.03 8.95
CA ASP A 29 0.62 -0.60 9.93
C ASP A 29 -0.68 -0.17 9.22
N ILE A 30 -1.83 -0.41 9.87
CA ILE A 30 -3.11 0.16 9.44
C ILE A 30 -3.40 1.42 10.25
N ILE A 31 -3.69 2.52 9.56
CA ILE A 31 -4.12 3.78 10.18
C ILE A 31 -5.65 3.77 10.25
N SER A 32 -6.21 3.42 11.41
CA SER A 32 -7.65 3.33 11.61
C SER A 32 -8.04 3.62 13.05
N ALA A 33 -8.85 4.67 13.24
CA ALA A 33 -9.33 5.02 14.57
C ALA A 33 -10.15 3.89 15.21
N ASP A 34 -11.05 3.26 14.45
CA ASP A 34 -11.92 2.19 14.98
C ASP A 34 -11.13 0.99 15.49
N HIS A 35 -10.07 0.61 14.77
CA HIS A 35 -9.24 -0.52 15.17
C HIS A 35 -8.29 -0.17 16.31
N GLN A 36 -7.79 1.07 16.38
CA GLN A 36 -6.66 1.40 17.26
C GLN A 36 -7.04 2.19 18.51
N ILE A 37 -8.26 2.73 18.60
CA ILE A 37 -8.66 3.55 19.75
C ILE A 37 -8.70 2.76 21.07
N GLN A 38 -8.91 1.44 21.00
CA GLN A 38 -8.98 0.57 22.18
C GLN A 38 -7.59 0.05 22.59
N ASP A 39 -6.73 -0.24 21.61
CA ASP A 39 -5.49 -0.97 21.84
C ASP A 39 -4.25 -0.07 21.93
N ASN A 40 -4.32 1.17 21.43
CA ASN A 40 -3.22 2.12 21.52
C ASN A 40 -3.37 3.08 22.70
N ASP A 41 -2.22 3.53 23.21
CA ASP A 41 -2.16 4.70 24.09
C ASP A 41 -2.91 5.87 23.46
N SER A 42 -3.78 6.51 24.24
CA SER A 42 -4.52 7.68 23.81
C SER A 42 -4.59 8.75 24.89
N SER A 43 -4.75 10.00 24.48
CA SER A 43 -4.96 11.13 25.39
C SER A 43 -6.10 12.01 24.93
N SER A 44 -6.73 12.67 25.89
CA SER A 44 -7.68 13.74 25.62
C SER A 44 -6.95 14.98 25.09
N ALA A 45 -7.49 15.57 24.03
CA ALA A 45 -7.00 16.78 23.38
C ALA A 45 -8.15 17.77 23.17
N ASN A 46 -7.83 18.99 22.71
CA ASN A 46 -8.82 20.05 22.42
C ASN A 46 -9.84 20.26 23.56
N TYR A 47 -9.34 20.36 24.79
CA TYR A 47 -10.17 20.56 25.99
C TYR A 47 -11.28 19.50 26.17
N GLY A 48 -11.03 18.24 25.83
CA GLY A 48 -12.00 17.14 26.00
C GLY A 48 -12.83 16.82 24.76
N THR A 49 -12.62 17.53 23.65
CA THR A 49 -13.41 17.33 22.41
C THR A 49 -12.73 16.44 21.38
N ALA A 50 -11.48 16.05 21.59
CA ALA A 50 -10.75 15.15 20.71
C ALA A 50 -10.01 14.06 21.48
N ILE A 51 -9.89 12.89 20.88
CA ILE A 51 -9.03 11.81 21.34
C ILE A 51 -7.84 11.74 20.39
N LYS A 52 -6.64 11.92 20.93
CA LYS A 52 -5.39 11.70 20.19
C LYS A 52 -4.92 10.28 20.43
N ILE A 53 -5.06 9.44 19.40
CA ILE A 53 -4.51 8.08 19.41
C ILE A 53 -3.02 8.19 19.04
N HIS A 54 -2.15 7.69 19.90
CA HIS A 54 -0.71 7.90 19.75
C HIS A 54 -0.09 6.88 18.80
N LYS A 55 0.80 7.39 17.92
CA LYS A 55 1.76 6.60 17.14
C LYS A 55 1.13 5.40 16.40
N VAL A 56 0.00 5.65 15.74
CA VAL A 56 -0.79 4.63 15.00
C VAL A 56 -0.05 3.99 13.81
N SER A 57 1.01 4.62 13.31
CA SER A 57 1.88 4.07 12.27
C SER A 57 3.27 4.69 12.34
N ARG A 58 4.28 3.96 11.87
CA ARG A 58 5.66 4.42 11.74
C ARG A 58 5.92 5.05 10.37
N ILE A 59 6.63 6.16 10.38
CA ILE A 59 7.17 6.80 9.18
C ILE A 59 8.69 6.59 9.19
N THR A 60 9.21 5.99 8.13
CA THR A 60 10.62 5.60 8.01
C THR A 60 11.30 6.35 6.87
N ASN A 61 12.53 6.82 7.12
CA ASN A 61 13.43 7.41 6.15
C ASN A 61 14.85 6.89 6.40
N ASN A 62 15.32 6.02 5.52
CA ASN A 62 16.63 5.37 5.59
C ASN A 62 17.55 5.78 4.43
N PHE A 63 17.29 6.91 3.76
CA PHE A 63 18.12 7.34 2.60
C PHE A 63 19.57 7.66 2.95
N GLN A 64 19.90 7.80 4.24
CA GLN A 64 21.29 7.82 4.71
C GLN A 64 22.08 6.56 4.31
N ASP A 65 21.39 5.43 4.18
CA ASP A 65 21.94 4.14 3.80
C ASP A 65 21.96 3.94 2.28
N ALA A 66 21.30 4.82 1.52
CA ALA A 66 21.26 4.74 0.06
C ALA A 66 22.66 4.96 -0.57
N PRO A 67 22.97 4.28 -1.69
CA PRO A 67 24.27 4.40 -2.38
C PRO A 67 24.63 5.83 -2.83
N SER A 68 23.67 6.58 -3.36
CA SER A 68 23.89 7.92 -3.93
C SER A 68 24.27 8.95 -2.88
N LYS A 69 23.93 8.71 -1.60
CA LYS A 69 24.01 9.67 -0.50
C LYS A 69 23.25 10.98 -0.77
N SER A 70 22.31 10.96 -1.70
CA SER A 70 21.43 12.09 -1.98
C SER A 70 20.44 12.27 -0.84
N THR A 71 20.27 13.51 -0.39
CA THR A 71 19.32 13.85 0.67
C THR A 71 17.89 13.64 0.19
N ALA A 72 17.10 12.86 0.94
CA ALA A 72 15.68 12.72 0.69
C ALA A 72 14.85 13.87 1.28
N THR A 73 13.72 14.16 0.65
CA THR A 73 12.70 15.08 1.17
C THR A 73 11.44 14.32 1.54
N ALA A 74 10.77 14.74 2.62
CA ALA A 74 9.45 14.26 2.94
C ALA A 74 8.41 14.94 2.03
N ASN A 75 7.65 14.15 1.29
CA ASN A 75 6.71 14.63 0.29
C ASN A 75 5.28 14.20 0.64
N PHE A 76 4.34 15.11 0.40
CA PHE A 76 2.92 14.78 0.31
C PHE A 76 2.50 14.85 -1.15
N ASN A 77 2.03 13.73 -1.67
CA ASN A 77 1.50 13.60 -3.02
C ASN A 77 -0.01 13.33 -2.96
N ILE A 78 -0.71 13.63 -4.05
CA ILE A 78 -2.11 13.22 -4.23
C ILE A 78 -2.15 12.27 -5.43
N PHE A 79 -2.69 11.08 -5.21
CA PHE A 79 -2.96 10.13 -6.28
C PHE A 79 -4.44 10.13 -6.55
N ARG A 80 -4.85 10.40 -7.80
CA ARG A 80 -6.23 10.23 -8.25
C ARG A 80 -6.32 8.96 -9.07
N CYS A 81 -6.95 7.93 -8.50
CA CYS A 81 -6.97 6.59 -9.07
C CYS A 81 -8.31 6.28 -9.75
N SER A 82 -8.20 5.56 -10.87
CA SER A 82 -9.31 4.91 -11.56
C SER A 82 -9.06 3.39 -11.58
N PRO A 83 -10.10 2.56 -11.74
CA PRO A 83 -9.93 1.11 -11.80
C PRO A 83 -9.03 0.70 -12.99
N PRO A 84 -8.00 -0.14 -12.78
CA PRO A 84 -7.21 -0.71 -13.88
C PRO A 84 -8.02 -1.77 -14.67
N ASN A 85 -9.03 -1.32 -15.42
CA ASN A 85 -9.99 -2.17 -16.14
C ASN A 85 -9.32 -3.16 -17.11
N HIS A 86 -8.15 -2.85 -17.64
CA HIS A 86 -7.39 -3.74 -18.53
C HIS A 86 -6.71 -4.92 -17.80
N LEU A 87 -6.63 -4.88 -16.46
CA LEU A 87 -6.13 -5.96 -15.61
C LEU A 87 -7.25 -6.63 -14.81
N MET A 88 -8.49 -6.18 -14.97
CA MET A 88 -9.64 -6.70 -14.25
C MET A 88 -10.62 -7.41 -15.17
N LYS A 89 -11.17 -8.53 -14.70
CA LYS A 89 -12.25 -9.24 -15.38
C LYS A 89 -13.24 -9.80 -14.36
N LYS A 90 -14.50 -9.99 -14.79
CA LYS A 90 -15.48 -10.73 -14.00
C LYS A 90 -15.50 -12.19 -14.42
N VAL A 91 -15.37 -13.09 -13.44
CA VAL A 91 -15.48 -14.55 -13.62
C VAL A 91 -16.49 -15.03 -12.58
N ASP A 92 -17.58 -15.67 -13.02
CA ASP A 92 -18.65 -16.17 -12.13
C ASP A 92 -19.17 -15.13 -11.12
N SER A 93 -19.39 -13.90 -11.59
CA SER A 93 -19.79 -12.73 -10.78
C SER A 93 -18.75 -12.22 -9.78
N LYS A 94 -17.58 -12.85 -9.68
CA LYS A 94 -16.45 -12.37 -8.86
C LYS A 94 -15.49 -11.54 -9.70
N LEU A 95 -14.86 -10.55 -9.09
CA LEU A 95 -13.86 -9.72 -9.74
C LEU A 95 -12.49 -10.39 -9.62
N VAL A 96 -11.76 -10.47 -10.72
CA VAL A 96 -10.42 -11.08 -10.77
C VAL A 96 -9.45 -10.02 -11.29
N TYR A 97 -8.37 -9.79 -10.53
CA TYR A 97 -7.28 -8.90 -10.89
C TYR A 97 -6.05 -9.69 -11.34
N SER A 98 -5.44 -9.28 -12.44
CA SER A 98 -4.22 -9.86 -13.00
C SER A 98 -3.03 -8.97 -12.63
N SER A 99 -2.40 -9.25 -11.50
CA SER A 99 -1.25 -8.51 -10.99
C SER A 99 -0.03 -8.73 -11.88
N LYS A 100 0.50 -7.64 -12.44
CA LYS A 100 1.65 -7.68 -13.35
C LYS A 100 2.98 -7.41 -12.62
N VAL A 101 2.93 -6.59 -11.58
CA VAL A 101 4.11 -5.99 -10.96
C VAL A 101 3.88 -5.80 -9.46
N LEU A 102 4.93 -6.02 -8.68
CA LEU A 102 5.07 -5.46 -7.35
C LEU A 102 6.23 -4.46 -7.36
N GLU A 103 6.10 -3.41 -6.58
CA GLU A 103 7.10 -2.40 -6.34
C GLU A 103 7.45 -2.32 -4.84
N ARG A 104 8.62 -1.75 -4.55
CA ARG A 104 9.03 -1.44 -3.17
C ARG A 104 9.83 -0.15 -3.14
N HIS A 105 9.80 0.49 -1.98
CA HIS A 105 10.59 1.68 -1.64
C HIS A 105 11.66 1.28 -0.60
N PRO A 106 12.88 0.89 -1.02
CA PRO A 106 13.85 0.24 -0.13
C PRO A 106 14.31 1.12 1.04
N PHE A 107 14.21 2.45 0.91
CA PHE A 107 14.67 3.41 1.91
C PHE A 107 13.56 4.25 2.55
N SER A 108 12.29 4.00 2.25
CA SER A 108 11.17 4.76 2.83
C SER A 108 9.96 3.89 3.10
N SER A 109 9.21 4.22 4.15
CA SER A 109 7.80 3.84 4.20
C SER A 109 7.00 4.65 3.19
N GLN A 110 5.94 4.09 2.62
CA GLN A 110 4.94 4.80 1.84
C GLN A 110 3.57 4.60 2.50
N ALA A 111 2.87 5.69 2.80
CA ALA A 111 1.55 5.65 3.41
C ALA A 111 0.49 6.21 2.47
N PHE A 112 -0.63 5.50 2.33
CA PHE A 112 -1.79 5.92 1.53
C PHE A 112 -2.99 6.14 2.44
N ILE A 113 -3.57 7.34 2.40
CA ILE A 113 -4.79 7.68 3.14
C ILE A 113 -5.91 7.98 2.13
N PRO A 114 -6.94 7.12 2.01
CA PRO A 114 -8.05 7.37 1.09
C PRO A 114 -8.81 8.64 1.49
N MET A 115 -9.17 9.45 0.50
CA MET A 115 -9.86 10.72 0.66
C MET A 115 -11.22 10.68 -0.05
N GLY A 116 -12.27 11.08 0.65
CA GLY A 116 -13.57 11.37 0.04
C GLY A 116 -14.40 10.15 -0.40
N CYS A 117 -14.03 8.93 0.02
CA CYS A 117 -14.85 7.73 -0.24
C CYS A 117 -15.80 7.42 0.92
N ASP A 118 -16.94 6.79 0.60
CA ASP A 118 -17.87 6.27 1.58
C ASP A 118 -17.24 5.08 2.32
N LYS A 119 -17.20 5.16 3.65
CA LYS A 119 -16.64 4.12 4.52
C LYS A 119 -17.29 2.74 4.33
N SER A 120 -18.53 2.69 3.87
CA SER A 120 -19.26 1.44 3.63
C SER A 120 -18.90 0.73 2.32
N LYS A 121 -18.11 1.37 1.44
CA LYS A 121 -17.74 0.80 0.13
C LYS A 121 -16.37 0.16 0.17
N CYS A 122 -16.28 -1.07 -0.34
CA CYS A 122 -15.00 -1.64 -0.75
C CYS A 122 -14.49 -0.85 -1.97
N ALA A 123 -13.52 0.04 -1.75
CA ALA A 123 -13.12 1.04 -2.74
C ALA A 123 -11.73 0.79 -3.35
N TYR A 124 -10.90 -0.02 -2.72
CA TYR A 124 -9.55 -0.33 -3.17
C TYR A 124 -9.07 -1.68 -2.65
N VAL A 125 -8.04 -2.22 -3.29
CA VAL A 125 -7.34 -3.44 -2.88
C VAL A 125 -5.88 -3.12 -2.63
N VAL A 126 -5.31 -3.74 -1.59
CA VAL A 126 -3.87 -3.71 -1.30
C VAL A 126 -3.35 -5.13 -1.47
N ILE A 127 -2.22 -5.27 -2.16
CA ILE A 127 -1.52 -6.54 -2.34
C ILE A 127 -0.10 -6.32 -1.83
N CYS A 128 0.35 -7.16 -0.90
CA CYS A 128 1.68 -7.08 -0.34
C CYS A 128 2.38 -8.44 -0.36
N ALA A 129 3.70 -8.40 -0.35
CA ALA A 129 4.55 -9.56 -0.13
C ALA A 129 5.71 -9.18 0.81
N GLU A 130 6.05 -10.10 1.72
CA GLU A 130 7.19 -9.92 2.63
C GLU A 130 8.51 -9.82 1.84
N SER A 131 9.44 -9.01 2.34
CA SER A 131 10.79 -8.93 1.80
C SER A 131 11.82 -8.67 2.90
N GLY A 132 13.09 -8.99 2.62
CA GLY A 132 14.19 -8.71 3.53
C GLY A 132 14.59 -7.22 3.61
N GLU A 133 14.21 -6.41 2.61
CA GLU A 133 14.52 -4.98 2.52
C GLU A 133 13.26 -4.21 2.07
N GLY A 134 12.42 -3.80 3.04
CA GLY A 134 11.13 -3.16 2.78
C GLY A 134 10.02 -4.15 2.39
N THR A 135 8.79 -3.65 2.25
CA THR A 135 7.63 -4.45 1.85
C THR A 135 7.39 -4.30 0.35
N TRP A 136 7.22 -5.41 -0.37
CA TRP A 136 6.72 -5.37 -1.74
C TRP A 136 5.22 -5.11 -1.73
N HIS A 137 4.73 -4.25 -2.61
CA HIS A 137 3.31 -3.99 -2.79
C HIS A 137 2.97 -3.80 -4.26
N ALA A 138 1.72 -4.06 -4.65
CA ALA A 138 1.27 -3.67 -5.98
C ALA A 138 1.09 -2.13 -6.03
N PRO A 139 1.17 -1.52 -7.23
CA PRO A 139 0.65 -0.18 -7.44
C PRO A 139 -0.82 -0.09 -7.00
N MET A 140 -1.29 1.10 -6.62
CA MET A 140 -2.64 1.28 -6.07
C MET A 140 -3.76 0.77 -6.99
N ILE A 141 -4.62 -0.10 -6.47
CA ILE A 141 -5.75 -0.69 -7.20
C ILE A 141 -7.05 -0.10 -6.68
N SER A 142 -7.61 0.84 -7.44
CA SER A 142 -8.95 1.37 -7.16
C SER A 142 -10.03 0.43 -7.70
N LEU A 143 -11.14 0.30 -6.97
CA LEU A 143 -12.38 -0.37 -7.41
C LEU A 143 -13.46 0.62 -7.84
N VAL A 144 -13.22 1.91 -7.64
CA VAL A 144 -14.13 3.01 -7.99
C VAL A 144 -13.42 4.10 -8.79
N GLU A 145 -14.20 4.92 -9.49
CA GLU A 145 -13.64 6.08 -10.21
C GLU A 145 -13.31 7.22 -9.24
N ASN A 146 -12.26 7.98 -9.57
CA ASN A 146 -11.82 9.17 -8.84
C ASN A 146 -11.59 8.95 -7.34
N LEU A 147 -11.00 7.81 -6.97
CA LEU A 147 -10.55 7.59 -5.60
C LEU A 147 -9.25 8.36 -5.38
N ASP A 148 -9.30 9.39 -4.54
CA ASP A 148 -8.13 10.18 -4.19
C ASP A 148 -7.42 9.56 -2.97
N PHE A 149 -6.09 9.56 -2.98
CA PHE A 149 -5.25 9.22 -1.83
C PHE A 149 -4.30 10.37 -1.52
N ALA A 150 -4.23 10.77 -0.24
CA ALA A 150 -3.06 11.48 0.25
C ALA A 150 -1.94 10.45 0.44
N VAL A 151 -0.76 10.73 -0.11
CA VAL A 151 0.39 9.83 -0.09
C VAL A 151 1.55 10.51 0.63
N MET A 152 2.07 9.88 1.67
CA MET A 152 3.27 10.34 2.37
C MET A 152 4.44 9.40 2.08
N ILE A 153 5.55 9.96 1.62
CA ILE A 153 6.77 9.21 1.29
C ILE A 153 8.01 10.12 1.43
N HIS A 154 9.18 9.52 1.62
CA HIS A 154 10.46 10.19 1.40
C HIS A 154 11.03 9.77 0.05
N GLU A 155 11.53 10.74 -0.72
CA GLU A 155 12.16 10.49 -2.02
C GLU A 155 13.41 11.36 -2.14
N ASN A 156 14.45 10.86 -2.81
CA ASN A 156 15.67 11.61 -3.08
C ASN A 156 15.87 11.96 -4.56
N GLY A 157 14.96 11.53 -5.43
CA GLY A 157 14.99 11.79 -6.87
C GLY A 157 15.86 10.82 -7.68
N VAL A 158 16.47 9.82 -7.03
CA VAL A 158 17.24 8.77 -7.70
C VAL A 158 16.30 7.58 -7.93
N ALA A 159 15.87 7.41 -9.18
CA ALA A 159 14.78 6.50 -9.54
C ALA A 159 14.92 5.04 -9.02
N GLU A 160 16.14 4.51 -8.94
CA GLU A 160 16.43 3.14 -8.47
C GLU A 160 16.51 2.99 -6.93
N GLU A 161 16.67 4.11 -6.23
CA GLU A 161 16.64 4.19 -4.76
C GLU A 161 15.23 4.52 -4.28
N ASP A 162 14.51 5.36 -5.03
CA ASP A 162 13.12 5.70 -4.76
C ASP A 162 12.19 4.50 -5.03
N CYS A 163 12.37 3.76 -6.14
CA CYS A 163 11.48 2.65 -6.46
C CYS A 163 12.17 1.48 -7.18
N GLN A 164 11.88 0.27 -6.72
CA GLN A 164 12.31 -0.99 -7.31
C GLN A 164 11.09 -1.83 -7.66
N GLU A 165 11.14 -2.55 -8.77
CA GLU A 165 10.02 -3.32 -9.32
C GLU A 165 10.42 -4.77 -9.55
N CYS A 166 9.46 -5.68 -9.43
CA CYS A 166 9.53 -7.03 -9.96
C CYS A 166 8.25 -7.41 -10.68
N TYR A 167 8.38 -8.21 -11.73
CA TYR A 167 7.27 -8.58 -12.60
C TYR A 167 6.88 -10.05 -12.43
N PHE A 168 5.67 -10.39 -12.86
CA PHE A 168 5.18 -11.76 -12.97
C PHE A 168 4.95 -12.12 -14.44
N GLU A 169 5.36 -13.32 -14.84
CA GLU A 169 5.08 -13.89 -16.16
C GLU A 169 4.63 -15.37 -16.02
N PRO A 170 3.36 -15.72 -16.28
CA PRO A 170 2.25 -14.83 -16.62
C PRO A 170 1.88 -13.89 -15.45
N ASN A 171 0.95 -12.95 -15.65
CA ASN A 171 0.44 -12.13 -14.55
C ASN A 171 -0.12 -13.02 -13.41
N PHE A 172 0.18 -12.66 -12.17
CA PHE A 172 -0.32 -13.35 -10.99
C PHE A 172 -1.81 -13.07 -10.77
N VAL A 173 -2.59 -14.11 -10.43
CA VAL A 173 -4.05 -14.03 -10.37
C VAL A 173 -4.53 -13.80 -8.93
N ILE A 174 -5.41 -12.82 -8.76
CA ILE A 174 -5.99 -12.45 -7.46
C ILE A 174 -7.51 -12.38 -7.59
N ASN A 175 -8.21 -13.13 -6.75
CA ASN A 175 -9.65 -13.08 -6.63
C ASN A 175 -10.03 -11.98 -5.64
N ILE A 176 -10.89 -11.06 -6.06
CA ILE A 176 -11.41 -9.98 -5.24
C ILE A 176 -12.82 -10.38 -4.79
N GLU A 177 -12.97 -10.53 -3.47
CA GLU A 177 -14.22 -10.87 -2.77
C GLU A 177 -14.69 -9.75 -1.84
#